data_AF-A0A1G9VSN3-F1
#
_entry.id   AF-A0A1G9VSN3-F1
#
_cell.length_a   1.000
_cell.length_b   1.000
_cell.length_c   1.000
_cell.angle_alpha   90.00
_cell.angle_beta   90.00
_cell.angle_gamma   90.00
#
_symmetry.space_group_name_H-M   'P 1'
#
loop_
_entity.id
_entity.type
_entity.pdbx_description
1 polymer ?
#
loop_
_entity_poly.entity_id
_entity_poly.type
_entity_poly.pdbx_seq_one_letter_code
_entity_poly.pdbx_strand_id
1 'polypeptide(L)'
;MLGKKFYILFIIGIIVVSVIVPIITNELMFIGHFKVAGKSPDTWIGYLGSFWGAIIGGVISGVITLVGVMITIKASVKGINDTIEEQRRIRDEDNLREINKERLSMFYGPIDNMASTFHLEYGAHYFHDLTPQQQEEFVGLVVQNTYYADKDTYIKVIELTGSFKNRAHADLDKYYNELRTLISDEVYLLREKLQLPERKWE
;
A
#
# COMPACT_ATOMS: atom_id res chain seq x y z
N MET A 1 15.82 19.08 -14.80
CA MET A 1 17.29 19.31 -14.68
C MET A 1 17.73 20.79 -14.72
N LEU A 2 16.87 21.76 -15.09
CA LEU A 2 17.23 23.18 -15.13
C LEU A 2 17.48 23.83 -13.75
N GLY A 3 16.82 23.36 -12.69
CA GLY A 3 16.85 24.01 -11.37
C GLY A 3 18.25 24.09 -10.73
N LYS A 4 18.98 22.97 -10.64
CA LYS A 4 20.29 22.94 -9.95
C LYS A 4 21.34 23.86 -10.58
N LYS A 5 21.37 23.96 -11.92
CA LYS A 5 22.32 24.83 -12.63
C LYS A 5 22.00 26.31 -12.41
N PHE A 6 20.72 26.67 -12.36
CA PHE A 6 20.27 28.03 -12.08
C PHE A 6 20.62 28.49 -10.66
N TYR A 7 20.41 27.63 -9.65
CA TYR A 7 20.81 27.95 -8.26
C TYR A 7 22.32 28.16 -8.11
N ILE A 8 23.13 27.33 -8.77
CA ILE A 8 24.60 27.48 -8.75
C ILE A 8 25.02 28.79 -9.42
N LEU A 9 24.46 29.12 -10.59
CA LEU A 9 24.71 30.40 -11.27
C LEU A 9 24.27 31.61 -10.43
N PHE A 10 23.15 31.52 -9.73
CA PHE A 10 22.66 32.58 -8.85
C PHE A 10 23.56 32.81 -7.64
N ILE A 11 24.02 31.74 -6.99
CA ILE A 11 24.96 31.80 -5.86
C ILE A 11 26.31 32.36 -6.31
N ILE A 12 26.83 31.91 -7.45
CA ILE A 12 28.06 32.45 -8.04
C ILE A 12 27.88 33.93 -8.36
N GLY A 13 26.73 34.33 -8.92
CA GLY A 13 26.41 35.73 -9.19
C GLY A 13 26.43 36.60 -7.93
N ILE A 14 25.83 36.13 -6.82
CA ILE A 14 25.87 36.84 -5.53
C ILE A 14 27.30 36.96 -5.02
N ILE A 15 28.10 35.89 -5.07
CA ILE A 15 29.51 35.89 -4.63
C ILE A 15 30.34 36.87 -5.48
N VAL A 16 30.15 36.85 -6.79
CA VAL A 16 30.85 37.73 -7.74
C VAL A 16 30.48 39.19 -7.48
N VAL A 17 29.18 39.51 -7.33
CA VAL A 17 28.73 40.88 -7.01
C VAL A 17 29.27 41.33 -5.66
N SER A 18 29.30 40.45 -4.67
CA SER A 18 29.79 40.76 -3.33
C SER A 18 31.30 40.96 -3.23
N VAL A 19 32.08 40.50 -4.20
CA VAL A 19 33.52 40.77 -4.31
C VAL A 19 33.80 41.95 -5.25
N ILE A 20 33.12 42.03 -6.40
CA ILE A 20 33.39 43.04 -7.43
C ILE A 20 32.92 44.42 -7.01
N VAL A 21 31.72 44.55 -6.41
CA VAL A 21 31.19 45.85 -5.97
C VAL A 21 32.14 46.55 -4.97
N PRO A 22 32.67 45.89 -3.91
CA PRO A 22 33.63 46.54 -3.04
C PRO A 22 34.92 46.97 -3.74
N ILE A 23 35.46 46.16 -4.66
CA ILE A 23 36.65 46.52 -5.44
C ILE A 23 36.40 47.76 -6.30
N ILE A 24 35.28 47.81 -7.03
CA ILE A 24 34.91 48.98 -7.84
C ILE A 24 34.70 50.21 -6.96
N THR A 25 34.03 50.03 -5.81
CA THR A 25 33.79 51.13 -4.86
C THR A 25 35.11 51.67 -4.29
N ASN A 26 36.07 50.78 -4.02
CA ASN A 26 37.42 51.15 -3.58
C ASN A 26 38.13 52.02 -4.63
N GLU A 27 38.19 51.58 -5.88
CA GLU A 27 38.79 52.36 -6.97
C GLU A 27 38.10 53.72 -7.15
N LEU A 28 36.77 53.77 -7.11
CA LEU A 28 35.99 55.01 -7.23
C LEU A 28 36.25 55.99 -6.07
N MET A 29 36.51 55.50 -4.86
CA MET A 29 36.83 56.34 -3.70
C MET A 29 38.21 57.00 -3.79
N PHE A 30 39.17 56.41 -4.52
CA PHE A 30 40.53 56.97 -4.67
C PHE A 30 40.73 57.83 -5.92
N ILE A 31 39.74 57.90 -6.81
CA ILE A 31 39.70 58.88 -7.90
C ILE A 31 39.39 60.26 -7.30
N GLY A 32 40.36 61.18 -7.37
CA GLY A 32 40.46 62.44 -6.60
C GLY A 32 39.36 63.51 -6.78
N HIS A 33 38.18 63.15 -7.26
CA HIS A 33 37.02 64.04 -7.36
C HIS A 33 36.06 63.96 -6.16
N PHE A 34 36.14 62.92 -5.32
CA PHE A 34 35.31 62.80 -4.12
C PHE A 34 36.15 63.02 -2.86
N LYS A 35 35.75 63.97 -2.00
CA LYS A 35 36.35 64.14 -0.67
C LYS A 35 35.92 62.98 0.23
N VAL A 36 36.74 61.94 0.31
CA VAL A 36 36.51 60.81 1.21
C VAL A 36 36.89 61.20 2.63
N ALA A 37 35.93 61.11 3.56
CA ALA A 37 36.17 61.31 4.97
C ALA A 37 36.85 60.06 5.56
N GLY A 38 38.04 60.22 6.12
CA GLY A 38 38.86 59.14 6.67
C GLY A 38 39.99 58.72 5.72
N LYS A 39 41.14 59.41 5.81
CA LYS A 39 42.38 59.02 5.09
C LYS A 39 43.10 57.82 5.72
N SER A 40 42.56 57.26 6.80
CA SER A 40 43.12 56.11 7.51
C SER A 40 42.80 54.82 6.75
N PRO A 41 43.78 53.94 6.50
CA PRO A 41 43.57 52.60 5.95
C PRO A 41 42.63 51.71 6.76
N ASP A 42 42.15 52.13 7.94
CA ASP A 42 41.39 51.25 8.84
C ASP A 42 39.87 51.34 8.60
N THR A 43 39.40 52.43 7.99
CA THR A 43 37.96 52.70 7.79
C THR A 43 37.33 51.74 6.77
N TRP A 44 38.05 51.35 5.73
CA TRP A 44 37.55 50.41 4.71
C TRP A 44 37.47 48.97 5.24
N ILE A 45 38.39 48.60 6.14
CA ILE A 45 38.39 47.30 6.83
C ILE A 45 37.16 47.20 7.74
N GLY A 46 36.82 48.26 8.46
CA GLY A 46 35.61 48.32 9.29
C GLY A 46 34.31 48.21 8.48
N TYR A 47 34.26 48.84 7.30
CA TYR A 47 33.13 48.74 6.38
C TYR A 47 32.98 47.33 5.78
N LEU A 48 34.07 46.69 5.34
CA LEU A 48 34.06 45.30 4.86
C LEU A 48 33.65 44.32 5.96
N GLY A 49 34.21 44.44 7.16
CA GLY A 49 33.88 43.55 8.27
C GLY A 49 32.43 43.66 8.71
N SER A 50 31.87 44.88 8.77
CA SER A 50 30.53 45.11 9.31
C SER A 50 29.43 44.96 8.27
N PHE A 51 29.55 45.63 7.12
CA PHE A 51 28.48 45.66 6.12
C PHE A 51 28.49 44.37 5.27
N TRP A 52 29.63 44.01 4.71
CA TRP A 52 29.76 42.80 3.90
C TRP A 52 29.75 41.53 4.75
N GLY A 53 30.33 41.56 5.95
CA GLY A 53 30.21 40.47 6.91
C GLY A 53 28.76 40.17 7.31
N ALA A 54 27.93 41.20 7.51
CA ALA A 54 26.51 41.02 7.79
C ALA A 54 25.73 40.46 6.58
N ILE A 55 26.02 40.94 5.36
CA ILE A 55 25.37 40.45 4.14
C ILE A 55 25.75 38.98 3.89
N ILE A 56 27.04 38.66 3.93
CA ILE A 56 27.55 37.30 3.69
C ILE A 56 27.06 36.36 4.79
N GLY A 57 27.12 36.77 6.06
CA GLY A 57 26.60 36.01 7.18
C GLY A 57 25.09 35.77 7.09
N GLY A 58 24.32 36.78 6.67
CA GLY A 58 22.88 36.66 6.41
C GLY A 58 22.56 35.70 5.27
N VAL A 59 23.32 35.76 4.16
CA VAL A 59 23.15 34.85 3.03
C VAL A 59 23.51 33.42 3.42
N ILE A 60 24.64 33.20 4.09
CA ILE A 60 25.08 31.87 4.53
C ILE A 60 24.08 31.28 5.53
N SER A 61 23.66 32.03 6.54
CA SER A 61 22.67 31.57 7.52
C SER A 61 21.31 31.28 6.88
N GLY A 62 20.86 32.10 5.93
CA GLY A 62 19.65 31.87 5.14
C GLY A 62 19.74 30.58 4.33
N VAL A 63 20.87 30.33 3.66
CA VAL A 63 21.09 29.09 2.88
C VAL A 63 21.10 27.87 3.79
N ILE A 64 21.81 27.91 4.92
CA ILE A 64 21.84 26.81 5.89
C ILE A 64 20.44 26.52 6.41
N THR A 65 19.68 27.55 6.77
CA THR A 65 18.30 27.42 7.26
C THR A 65 17.41 26.77 6.20
N LEU A 66 17.50 27.24 4.94
CA LEU A 66 16.73 26.68 3.83
C LEU A 66 17.05 25.20 3.61
N VAL A 67 18.34 24.83 3.64
CA VAL A 67 18.77 23.43 3.52
C VAL A 67 18.23 22.59 4.67
N GLY A 68 18.30 23.09 5.91
CA GLY A 68 17.74 22.42 7.08
C GLY A 68 16.24 22.15 6.93
N VAL A 69 15.47 23.18 6.56
CA VAL A 69 14.02 23.05 6.34
C VAL A 69 13.70 22.05 5.23
N MET A 70 14.43 22.07 4.11
CA MET A 70 14.23 21.11 3.02
C MET A 70 14.48 19.66 3.46
N ILE A 71 15.53 19.43 4.26
CA ILE A 71 15.85 18.10 4.79
C ILE A 71 14.72 17.64 5.71
N THR A 72 14.27 18.50 6.63
CA THR A 72 13.18 18.18 7.56
C THR A 72 11.88 17.88 6.82
N ILE A 73 11.48 18.69 5.84
CA ILE A 73 10.28 18.44 5.04
C ILE A 73 10.39 17.08 4.33
N LYS A 74 11.54 16.80 3.70
CA LYS A 74 11.74 15.53 3.00
C LYS A 74 11.66 14.33 3.95
N ALA A 75 12.27 14.43 5.13
CA ALA A 75 12.23 13.37 6.14
C ALA A 75 10.80 13.15 6.67
N SER A 76 10.07 14.23 6.96
CA SER A 76 8.68 14.14 7.44
C SER A 76 7.74 13.57 6.39
N VAL A 77 7.83 14.03 5.13
CA VAL A 77 7.01 13.50 4.04
C VAL A 77 7.30 12.03 3.80
N LYS A 78 8.58 11.63 3.83
CA LYS A 78 8.96 10.23 3.72
C LYS A 78 8.36 9.40 4.85
N GLY A 79 8.53 9.83 6.11
CA GLY A 79 7.96 9.13 7.25
C GLY A 79 6.45 8.96 7.17
N ILE A 80 5.73 10.01 6.75
CA ILE A 80 4.28 9.94 6.52
C ILE A 80 3.94 8.91 5.45
N ASN A 81 4.64 8.94 4.30
CA ASN A 81 4.35 8.02 3.21
C ASN A 81 4.61 6.56 3.61
N ASP A 82 5.73 6.29 4.29
CA ASP A 82 6.07 4.95 4.79
C ASP A 82 5.00 4.46 5.79
N THR A 83 4.49 5.34 6.68
CA THR A 83 3.40 4.96 7.61
C THR A 83 2.06 4.71 6.91
N ILE A 84 1.73 5.47 5.87
CA ILE A 84 0.49 5.28 5.10
C ILE A 84 0.54 3.97 4.32
N GLU A 85 1.70 3.63 3.76
CA GLU A 85 1.90 2.37 3.03
C GLU A 85 1.76 1.18 3.97
N GLU A 86 2.36 1.24 5.16
CA GLU A 86 2.22 0.19 6.17
C GLU A 86 0.77 0.04 6.64
N GLN A 87 0.08 1.15 6.91
CA GLN A 87 -1.34 1.12 7.28
C GLN A 87 -2.24 0.56 6.17
N ARG A 88 -1.91 0.83 4.89
CA ARG A 88 -2.61 0.22 3.75
C ARG A 88 -2.41 -1.28 3.75
N ARG A 89 -1.16 -1.75 3.90
CA ARG A 89 -0.84 -3.18 3.93
C ARG A 89 -1.59 -3.90 5.06
N ILE A 90 -1.53 -3.37 6.29
CA ILE A 90 -2.24 -3.95 7.44
C ILE A 90 -3.74 -4.03 7.17
N ARG A 91 -4.35 -2.95 6.67
CA ARG A 91 -5.77 -2.93 6.33
C ARG A 91 -6.12 -3.95 5.24
N ASP A 92 -5.29 -4.07 4.22
CA ASP A 92 -5.53 -5.00 3.11
C ASP A 92 -5.41 -6.46 3.60
N GLU A 93 -4.46 -6.74 4.50
CA GLU A 93 -4.33 -8.03 5.18
C GLU A 93 -5.54 -8.33 6.08
N ASP A 94 -6.00 -7.35 6.87
CA ASP A 94 -7.19 -7.49 7.73
C ASP A 94 -8.45 -7.72 6.89
N ASN A 95 -8.64 -6.95 5.81
CA ASN A 95 -9.75 -7.13 4.88
C ASN A 95 -9.73 -8.52 4.24
N LEU A 96 -8.57 -8.98 3.79
CA LEU A 96 -8.41 -10.31 3.22
C LEU A 96 -8.73 -11.40 4.25
N ARG A 97 -8.31 -11.21 5.50
CA ARG A 97 -8.61 -12.12 6.60
C ARG A 97 -10.11 -12.19 6.87
N GLU A 98 -10.80 -11.07 6.92
CA GLU A 98 -12.26 -11.02 7.10
C GLU A 98 -13.00 -11.68 5.94
N ILE A 99 -12.61 -11.39 4.68
CA ILE A 99 -13.18 -12.05 3.50
C ILE A 99 -13.01 -13.58 3.58
N ASN A 100 -11.82 -14.06 3.98
CA ASN A 100 -11.58 -15.50 4.12
C ASN A 100 -12.41 -16.13 5.25
N LYS A 101 -12.63 -15.41 6.36
CA LYS A 101 -13.54 -15.86 7.42
C LYS A 101 -14.97 -15.96 6.91
N GLU A 102 -15.46 -14.93 6.23
CA GLU A 102 -16.81 -14.92 5.67
C GLU A 102 -17.01 -16.04 4.66
N ARG A 103 -16.06 -16.24 3.73
CA ARG A 103 -16.11 -17.37 2.79
C ARG A 103 -16.20 -18.71 3.50
N LEU A 104 -15.36 -18.91 4.52
CA LEU A 104 -15.36 -20.14 5.31
C LEU A 104 -16.67 -20.33 6.08
N SER A 105 -17.20 -19.28 6.73
CA SER A 105 -18.39 -19.39 7.58
C SER A 105 -19.69 -19.46 6.80
N MET A 106 -19.79 -18.76 5.67
CA MET A 106 -21.03 -18.60 4.91
C MET A 106 -21.21 -19.68 3.85
N PHE A 107 -20.11 -20.20 3.27
CA PHE A 107 -20.20 -21.11 2.14
C PHE A 107 -19.46 -22.43 2.38
N TYR A 108 -18.13 -22.39 2.49
CA TYR A 108 -17.34 -23.63 2.49
C TYR A 108 -17.60 -24.50 3.73
N GLY A 109 -17.65 -23.91 4.93
CA GLY A 109 -17.86 -24.63 6.18
C GLY A 109 -19.22 -25.33 6.26
N PRO A 110 -20.35 -24.62 6.06
CA PRO A 110 -21.67 -25.24 6.09
C PRO A 110 -21.83 -26.39 5.08
N ILE A 111 -21.31 -26.22 3.86
CA ILE A 111 -21.45 -27.23 2.81
C ILE A 111 -20.54 -28.44 3.10
N ASP A 112 -19.30 -28.22 3.53
CA ASP A 112 -18.39 -29.30 3.96
C ASP A 112 -18.95 -30.10 5.13
N ASN A 113 -19.56 -29.41 6.11
CA ASN A 113 -20.24 -30.04 7.23
C ASN A 113 -21.41 -30.90 6.76
N MET A 114 -22.29 -30.36 5.91
CA MET A 114 -23.44 -31.09 5.39
C MET A 114 -23.01 -32.32 4.57
N ALA A 115 -22.02 -32.16 3.69
CA ALA A 115 -21.47 -33.27 2.91
C ALA A 115 -20.82 -34.34 3.81
N SER A 116 -20.12 -33.93 4.87
CA SER A 116 -19.53 -34.83 5.85
C SER A 116 -20.59 -35.58 6.65
N THR A 117 -21.65 -34.90 7.09
CA THR A 117 -22.81 -35.50 7.76
C THR A 117 -23.46 -36.55 6.86
N PHE A 118 -23.63 -36.24 5.57
CA PHE A 118 -24.21 -37.20 4.63
C PHE A 118 -23.37 -38.46 4.46
N HIS A 119 -22.06 -38.30 4.43
CA HIS A 119 -21.14 -39.41 4.35
C HIS A 119 -21.13 -40.26 5.63
N LEU A 120 -21.04 -39.62 6.80
CA LEU A 120 -20.84 -40.30 8.08
C LEU A 120 -22.13 -40.87 8.68
N GLU A 121 -23.23 -40.12 8.65
CA GLU A 121 -24.49 -40.53 9.30
C GLU A 121 -25.37 -41.37 8.39
N TYR A 122 -25.38 -41.08 7.09
CA TYR A 122 -26.27 -41.73 6.13
C TYR A 122 -25.55 -42.72 5.20
N GLY A 123 -24.21 -42.81 5.27
CA GLY A 123 -23.43 -43.68 4.41
C GLY A 123 -23.51 -43.30 2.92
N ALA A 124 -23.91 -42.06 2.62
CA ALA A 124 -24.04 -41.59 1.25
C ALA A 124 -22.65 -41.37 0.65
N HIS A 125 -22.36 -42.11 -0.42
CA HIS A 125 -21.13 -41.95 -1.19
C HIS A 125 -21.37 -41.14 -2.47
N TYR A 126 -22.61 -41.12 -2.94
CA TYR A 126 -23.05 -40.44 -4.15
C TYR A 126 -24.23 -39.52 -3.85
N PHE A 127 -24.47 -38.56 -4.74
CA PHE A 127 -25.58 -37.63 -4.57
C PHE A 127 -26.93 -38.32 -4.70
N HIS A 128 -27.03 -39.34 -5.55
CA HIS A 128 -28.25 -40.14 -5.70
C HIS A 128 -28.58 -41.00 -4.47
N ASP A 129 -27.63 -41.23 -3.56
CA ASP A 129 -27.88 -41.95 -2.30
C ASP A 129 -28.73 -41.10 -1.33
N LEU A 130 -28.75 -39.77 -1.54
CA LEU A 130 -29.52 -38.83 -0.73
C LEU A 130 -31.01 -38.90 -1.07
N THR A 131 -31.84 -38.71 -0.05
CA THR A 131 -33.28 -38.50 -0.27
C THR A 131 -33.53 -37.23 -1.08
N PRO A 132 -34.65 -37.13 -1.82
CA PRO A 132 -34.97 -35.92 -2.59
C PRO A 132 -34.95 -34.64 -1.74
N GLN A 133 -35.38 -34.72 -0.48
CA GLN A 133 -35.36 -33.60 0.45
C GLN A 133 -33.91 -33.16 0.79
N GLN A 134 -33.02 -34.12 1.06
CA GLN A 134 -31.60 -33.83 1.32
C GLN A 134 -30.89 -33.27 0.08
N GLN A 135 -31.24 -33.75 -1.12
CA GLN A 135 -30.71 -33.20 -2.37
C GLN A 135 -31.14 -31.74 -2.57
N GLU A 136 -32.42 -31.44 -2.35
CA GLU A 136 -32.93 -30.07 -2.42
C GLU A 136 -32.30 -29.16 -1.37
N GLU A 137 -32.13 -29.65 -0.14
CA GLU A 137 -31.47 -28.90 0.94
C GLU A 137 -30.02 -28.57 0.59
N PHE A 138 -29.26 -29.54 0.08
CA PHE A 138 -27.87 -29.35 -0.34
C PHE A 138 -27.76 -28.33 -1.47
N VAL A 139 -28.51 -28.53 -2.56
CA VAL A 139 -28.50 -27.61 -3.71
C VAL A 139 -28.96 -26.21 -3.28
N GLY A 140 -29.98 -26.13 -2.41
CA GLY A 140 -30.46 -24.88 -1.84
C GLY A 140 -29.38 -24.14 -1.07
N LEU A 141 -28.67 -24.81 -0.17
CA LEU A 141 -27.58 -24.23 0.62
C LEU A 141 -26.45 -23.70 -0.27
N VAL A 142 -26.04 -24.50 -1.25
CA VAL A 142 -24.98 -24.16 -2.21
C VAL A 142 -25.37 -22.94 -3.05
N VAL A 143 -26.59 -22.92 -3.59
CA VAL A 143 -27.07 -21.81 -4.44
C VAL A 143 -27.25 -20.52 -3.64
N GLN A 144 -27.73 -20.59 -2.40
CA GLN A 144 -27.94 -19.40 -1.56
C GLN A 144 -26.63 -18.66 -1.23
N ASN A 145 -25.52 -19.39 -1.13
CA ASN A 145 -24.24 -18.86 -0.68
C ASN A 145 -23.17 -18.81 -1.79
N THR A 146 -23.57 -19.07 -3.04
CA THR A 146 -22.69 -19.13 -4.23
C THR A 146 -21.86 -17.86 -4.47
N TYR A 147 -22.29 -16.70 -3.96
CA TYR A 147 -21.55 -15.44 -4.04
C TYR A 147 -20.15 -15.50 -3.40
N TYR A 148 -19.97 -16.36 -2.39
CA TYR A 148 -18.69 -16.53 -1.68
C TYR A 148 -17.76 -17.57 -2.32
N ALA A 149 -18.23 -18.26 -3.37
CA ALA A 149 -17.45 -19.25 -4.08
C ALA A 149 -16.34 -18.59 -4.91
N ASP A 150 -15.19 -19.26 -4.98
CA ASP A 150 -14.21 -18.96 -6.02
C ASP A 150 -14.76 -19.33 -7.41
N LYS A 151 -14.03 -18.93 -8.45
CA LYS A 151 -14.44 -19.13 -9.84
C LYS A 151 -14.69 -20.61 -10.19
N ASP A 152 -13.81 -21.50 -9.76
CA ASP A 152 -13.87 -22.91 -10.16
C ASP A 152 -15.00 -23.62 -9.41
N THR A 153 -15.13 -23.33 -8.13
CA THR A 153 -16.25 -23.79 -7.30
C THR A 153 -17.58 -23.27 -7.83
N TYR A 154 -17.66 -22.00 -8.20
CA TYR A 154 -18.87 -21.39 -8.79
C TYR A 154 -19.32 -22.10 -10.07
N ILE A 155 -18.38 -22.44 -10.96
CA ILE A 155 -18.69 -23.20 -12.18
C ILE A 155 -19.31 -24.56 -11.82
N LYS A 156 -18.73 -25.26 -10.83
CA LYS A 156 -19.28 -26.55 -10.36
C LYS A 156 -20.65 -26.43 -9.72
N VAL A 157 -20.93 -25.35 -9.00
CA VAL A 157 -22.28 -25.05 -8.49
C VAL A 157 -23.29 -24.96 -9.63
N ILE A 158 -22.95 -24.25 -10.73
CA ILE A 158 -23.84 -24.12 -11.88
C ILE A 158 -24.07 -25.46 -12.56
N GLU A 159 -23.01 -26.24 -12.79
CA GLU A 159 -23.08 -27.56 -13.43
C GLU A 159 -23.95 -28.54 -12.62
N LEU A 160 -23.76 -28.57 -11.30
CA LEU A 160 -24.56 -29.36 -10.37
C LEU A 160 -26.04 -28.93 -10.42
N THR A 161 -26.30 -27.63 -10.28
CA THR A 161 -27.68 -27.09 -10.26
C THR A 161 -28.41 -27.33 -11.57
N GLY A 162 -27.72 -27.18 -12.70
CA GLY A 162 -28.26 -27.48 -14.03
C GLY A 162 -28.61 -28.95 -14.19
N SER A 163 -27.73 -29.84 -13.75
CA SER A 163 -27.94 -31.30 -13.81
C SER A 163 -29.07 -31.75 -12.88
N PHE A 164 -29.18 -31.14 -11.70
CA PHE A 164 -30.27 -31.38 -10.74
C PHE A 164 -31.62 -31.02 -11.34
N LYS A 165 -31.73 -29.85 -11.97
CA LYS A 165 -32.97 -29.40 -12.64
C LYS A 165 -33.39 -30.33 -13.79
N ASN A 166 -32.42 -30.85 -14.54
CA ASN A 166 -32.65 -31.70 -15.70
C ASN A 166 -32.79 -33.20 -15.35
N ARG A 167 -32.66 -33.59 -14.06
CA ARG A 167 -32.66 -34.98 -13.58
C ARG A 167 -31.63 -35.88 -14.30
N ALA A 168 -30.48 -35.30 -14.66
CA ALA A 168 -29.39 -36.01 -15.34
C ALA A 168 -28.51 -36.74 -14.31
N HIS A 169 -28.97 -37.92 -13.84
CA HIS A 169 -28.37 -38.62 -12.70
C HIS A 169 -26.87 -38.93 -12.83
N ALA A 170 -26.38 -39.33 -14.01
CA ALA A 170 -24.98 -39.70 -14.20
C ALA A 170 -24.01 -38.50 -14.06
N ASP A 171 -24.43 -37.32 -14.52
CA ASP A 171 -23.64 -36.09 -14.42
C ASP A 171 -23.72 -35.47 -13.01
N LEU A 172 -24.84 -35.70 -12.32
CA LEU A 172 -25.13 -35.18 -11.00
C LEU A 172 -24.12 -35.66 -9.94
N ASP A 173 -23.87 -36.97 -9.89
CA ASP A 173 -22.91 -37.55 -8.94
C ASP A 173 -21.48 -37.08 -9.21
N LYS A 174 -21.13 -36.95 -10.49
CA LYS A 174 -19.82 -36.44 -10.90
C LYS A 174 -19.62 -35.01 -10.39
N TYR A 175 -20.56 -34.11 -10.69
CA TYR A 175 -20.44 -32.70 -10.28
C TYR A 175 -20.52 -32.53 -8.77
N TYR A 176 -21.32 -33.34 -8.08
CA TYR A 176 -21.36 -33.36 -6.62
C TYR A 176 -20.00 -33.74 -6.02
N ASN A 177 -19.38 -34.81 -6.51
CA ASN A 177 -18.08 -35.26 -6.01
C ASN A 177 -16.97 -34.24 -6.31
N GLU A 178 -16.94 -33.69 -7.52
CA GLU A 178 -15.99 -32.62 -7.89
C GLU A 178 -16.18 -31.38 -7.00
N LEU A 179 -17.42 -30.96 -6.76
CA LEU A 179 -17.73 -29.83 -5.87
C LEU A 179 -17.29 -30.11 -4.43
N ARG A 180 -17.55 -31.31 -3.92
CA ARG A 180 -17.15 -31.72 -2.56
C ARG A 180 -15.64 -31.66 -2.40
N THR A 181 -14.87 -32.14 -3.37
CA THR A 181 -13.40 -32.07 -3.34
C THR A 181 -12.92 -30.62 -3.30
N LEU A 182 -13.42 -29.77 -4.20
CA LEU A 182 -13.06 -28.33 -4.22
C LEU A 182 -13.37 -27.64 -2.89
N ILE A 183 -14.54 -27.94 -2.32
CA ILE A 183 -14.96 -27.37 -1.04
C ILE A 183 -14.05 -27.84 0.09
N SER A 184 -13.76 -29.13 0.18
CA SER A 184 -12.93 -29.67 1.26
C SER A 184 -11.50 -29.12 1.20
N ASP A 185 -10.93 -29.04 -0.01
CA ASP A 185 -9.61 -28.46 -0.24
C ASP A 185 -9.57 -26.98 0.17
N GLU A 186 -10.58 -26.20 -0.22
CA GLU A 186 -10.65 -24.77 0.14
C GLU A 186 -10.93 -24.58 1.64
N VAL A 187 -11.72 -25.44 2.29
CA VAL A 187 -11.85 -25.43 3.77
C VAL A 187 -10.49 -25.63 4.42
N TYR A 188 -9.71 -26.61 3.99
CA TYR A 188 -8.38 -26.86 4.52
C TYR A 188 -7.48 -25.62 4.36
N LEU A 189 -7.41 -25.07 3.14
CA LEU A 189 -6.60 -23.89 2.82
C LEU A 189 -7.03 -22.64 3.61
N LEU A 190 -8.34 -22.39 3.74
CA LEU A 190 -8.85 -21.25 4.49
C LEU A 190 -8.57 -21.40 5.99
N ARG A 191 -8.69 -22.60 6.55
CA ARG A 191 -8.35 -22.86 7.96
C ARG A 191 -6.87 -22.66 8.25
N GLU A 192 -6.00 -23.11 7.35
CA GLU A 192 -4.54 -22.90 7.44
C GLU A 192 -4.22 -21.39 7.39
N LYS A 193 -4.74 -20.66 6.40
CA LYS A 193 -4.56 -19.20 6.28
C LYS A 193 -5.07 -18.44 7.50
N LEU A 194 -6.15 -18.91 8.11
CA LEU A 194 -6.76 -18.30 9.30
C LEU A 194 -6.14 -18.78 10.62
N GLN A 195 -5.18 -19.72 10.57
CA GLN A 195 -4.54 -20.34 11.74
C GLN A 195 -5.58 -20.95 12.71
N LEU A 196 -6.62 -21.58 12.16
CA LEU A 196 -7.64 -22.24 12.96
C LEU A 196 -7.14 -23.61 13.44
N PRO A 197 -7.67 -24.12 14.57
CA PRO A 197 -7.31 -25.46 15.06
C PRO A 197 -7.53 -26.53 13.99
N GLU A 198 -6.65 -27.54 13.93
CA GLU A 198 -6.85 -28.68 13.05
C GLU A 198 -8.14 -29.41 13.41
N ARG A 199 -8.91 -29.80 12.38
CA ARG A 199 -10.08 -30.64 12.55
C ARG A 199 -9.58 -32.07 12.72
N LYS A 200 -9.55 -32.57 13.96
CA LYS A 200 -9.31 -34.00 14.20
C LYS A 200 -10.53 -34.76 13.69
N TRP A 201 -10.33 -35.57 12.66
CA TRP A 201 -11.29 -36.58 12.25
C TRP A 201 -11.15 -37.73 13.23
N GLU A 202 -12.07 -37.83 14.20
CA GLU A 202 -12.26 -39.03 15.03
C GLU A 202 -13.28 -39.96 14.38
#